data_AF-A0A1B8U286-F1
#
_entry.id   AF-A0A1B8U286-F1
#
_cell.length_a   1.000
_cell.length_b   1.000
_cell.length_c   1.000
_cell.angle_alpha   90.00
_cell.angle_beta   90.00
_cell.angle_gamma   90.00
#
_symmetry.space_group_name_H-M   'P 1'
#
loop_
_entity.id
_entity.type
_entity.pdbx_description
1 polymer ?
#
loop_
_entity_poly.entity_id
_entity_poly.type
_entity_poly.pdbx_seq_one_letter_code
_entity_poly.pdbx_strand_id
1 'polypeptide(L)'
;MSIIRPRLNDFYSIPITQEEVDFAIPFIDEDIPLYVDPFLLWKSPSMQDNSLHLSITNSFNQLGYLVSIGKEKEALDIIIRASECDEVGLGNSKTKAGKRMGKNLGLKILNQFNSIPQLRKNGFIHFEEIQLLVDNFSKDRVSDIACNFIQSFLVDYTIEQSVKYGIPIEKVVLKNLYNSKTNTFGEEETHLPINPNTKTPIILTPKRWLKHIPWINTDDYFNSYYVKNILKDGDEFPDKIKLLNFNRQNYDIVQAYTAIKEKQFENCKNDPLFIQIPITSAKRKISTISKLPTGKTDNADRKFEDYACQLLTSLVYPHLDFAQEQSRTESGVQIRDLIFYNNKSSDFLKEIYETYNCKQIVMELKNVKEVKQEHILQLNRYLKDQFGNFGIIITRNPVPKKVTRNIIDLWSAHRKCILVLDDTDLKMMTQVFESKQRNPIEVIKKKYIEFTRACPS
;
A
#
# COMPACT_ATOMS: atom_id res chain seq x y z
N MET A 1 -24.12 6.95 -0.42
CA MET A 1 -23.26 5.75 -0.53
C MET A 1 -21.94 6.06 0.19
N SER A 2 -21.20 5.07 0.70
CA SER A 2 -19.91 5.29 1.37
C SER A 2 -18.77 5.36 0.34
N ILE A 3 -17.78 6.24 0.57
CA ILE A 3 -16.54 6.31 -0.22
C ILE A 3 -15.98 4.90 -0.39
N ILE A 4 -15.54 4.55 -1.60
CA ILE A 4 -14.99 3.21 -1.89
C ILE A 4 -13.52 3.18 -1.48
N ARG A 5 -13.13 2.16 -0.69
CA ARG A 5 -11.80 1.98 -0.05
C ARG A 5 -11.31 3.24 0.69
N PRO A 6 -12.14 3.85 1.56
CA PRO A 6 -11.87 5.17 2.10
C PRO A 6 -10.51 5.25 2.78
N ARG A 7 -9.71 6.25 2.42
CA ARG A 7 -8.50 6.61 3.18
C ARG A 7 -8.82 7.63 4.25
N LEU A 8 -7.92 7.76 5.21
CA LEU A 8 -8.05 8.70 6.32
C LEU A 8 -8.28 10.14 5.85
N ASN A 9 -7.50 10.61 4.88
CA ASN A 9 -7.62 11.97 4.36
C ASN A 9 -8.92 12.16 3.55
N ASP A 10 -9.38 11.14 2.81
CA ASP A 10 -10.64 11.21 2.04
C ASP A 10 -11.84 11.40 2.97
N PHE A 11 -11.84 10.73 4.12
CA PHE A 11 -12.89 10.87 5.13
C PHE A 11 -12.99 12.31 5.64
N TYR A 12 -11.86 12.93 5.97
CA TYR A 12 -11.81 14.33 6.42
C TYR A 12 -11.82 15.34 5.27
N SER A 13 -11.95 14.90 4.02
CA SER A 13 -11.91 15.76 2.82
C SER A 13 -10.63 16.60 2.73
N ILE A 14 -9.50 16.02 3.16
CA ILE A 14 -8.17 16.61 3.12
C ILE A 14 -7.52 16.22 1.77
N PRO A 15 -7.34 17.17 0.84
CA PRO A 15 -6.89 16.90 -0.52
C PRO A 15 -5.36 16.79 -0.57
N ILE A 16 -4.82 15.72 0.00
CA ILE A 16 -3.39 15.37 -0.06
C ILE A 16 -3.22 14.05 -0.82
N THR A 17 -2.19 13.99 -1.64
CA THR A 17 -1.78 12.79 -2.38
C THR A 17 -0.80 11.96 -1.57
N GLN A 18 -0.63 10.69 -1.96
CA GLN A 18 0.38 9.83 -1.34
C GLN A 18 1.82 10.32 -1.59
N GLU A 19 2.07 11.09 -2.65
CA GLU A 19 3.39 11.65 -2.97
C GLU A 19 3.77 12.84 -2.08
N GLU A 20 2.80 13.69 -1.72
CA GLU A 20 3.03 14.94 -0.97
C GLU A 20 3.38 14.74 0.50
N VAL A 21 3.08 13.56 1.05
CA VAL A 21 3.29 13.24 2.47
C VAL A 21 4.42 12.24 2.66
N ASP A 22 5.05 12.23 3.84
CA ASP A 22 6.15 11.30 4.16
C ASP A 22 5.69 9.99 4.80
N PHE A 23 4.38 9.83 5.07
CA PHE A 23 3.76 8.65 5.66
C PHE A 23 2.85 7.92 4.67
N ALA A 24 2.64 6.62 4.88
CA ALA A 24 1.61 5.87 4.16
C ALA A 24 0.23 6.32 4.62
N ILE A 25 -0.61 6.83 3.71
CA ILE A 25 -1.96 7.27 4.04
C ILE A 25 -2.80 6.02 4.31
N PRO A 26 -3.30 5.81 5.55
CA PRO A 26 -3.95 4.56 5.90
C PRO A 26 -5.35 4.45 5.28
N PHE A 27 -5.70 3.23 4.85
CA PHE A 27 -7.09 2.86 4.61
C PHE A 27 -7.85 2.75 5.94
N ILE A 28 -9.17 2.99 5.88
CA ILE A 28 -10.04 2.92 7.06
C ILE A 28 -10.51 1.49 7.34
N ASP A 29 -10.63 0.65 6.31
CA ASP A 29 -11.28 -0.67 6.38
C ASP A 29 -10.31 -1.85 6.28
N GLU A 30 -9.12 -1.66 5.71
CA GLU A 30 -8.13 -2.72 5.51
C GLU A 30 -6.68 -2.24 5.72
N ASP A 31 -5.76 -3.20 5.70
CA ASP A 31 -4.33 -2.92 5.79
C ASP A 31 -3.71 -2.52 4.46
N ILE A 32 -2.59 -1.82 4.55
CA ILE A 32 -1.68 -1.61 3.41
C ILE A 32 -0.71 -2.80 3.34
N PRO A 33 -0.56 -3.49 2.19
CA PRO A 33 0.31 -4.67 2.02
C PRO A 33 1.81 -4.31 1.93
N LEU A 34 2.26 -3.57 2.94
CA LEU A 34 3.62 -3.16 3.22
C LEU A 34 3.93 -3.42 4.69
N TYR A 35 5.21 -3.43 5.01
CA TYR A 35 5.73 -3.80 6.32
C TYR A 35 6.87 -2.85 6.68
N VAL A 36 6.99 -2.50 7.96
CA VAL A 36 8.19 -1.84 8.47
C VAL A 36 9.35 -2.82 8.40
N ASP A 37 10.41 -2.44 7.69
CA ASP A 37 11.65 -3.19 7.63
C ASP A 37 12.70 -2.53 8.55
N PRO A 38 13.08 -3.16 9.68
CA PRO A 38 14.08 -2.66 10.61
C PRO A 38 15.41 -2.32 9.92
N PHE A 39 15.79 -3.08 8.89
CA PHE A 39 17.01 -2.82 8.14
C PHE A 39 17.01 -1.44 7.44
N LEU A 40 15.83 -0.94 7.04
CA LEU A 40 15.71 0.42 6.46
C LEU A 40 16.01 1.50 7.51
N LEU A 41 15.69 1.26 8.78
CA LEU A 41 16.07 2.13 9.89
C LEU A 41 17.57 2.03 10.17
N TRP A 42 18.14 0.82 10.15
CA TRP A 42 19.57 0.58 10.36
C TRP A 42 20.45 1.29 9.32
N LYS A 43 20.13 1.16 8.03
CA LYS A 43 20.94 1.76 6.95
C LYS A 43 20.59 3.22 6.65
N SER A 44 19.61 3.80 7.35
CA SER A 44 19.21 5.19 7.15
C SER A 44 20.38 6.14 7.47
N PRO A 45 20.56 7.23 6.71
CA PRO A 45 21.52 8.27 7.07
C PRO A 45 21.07 9.10 8.29
N SER A 46 19.82 8.95 8.73
CA SER A 46 19.27 9.67 9.89
C SER A 46 19.67 8.99 11.19
N MET A 47 20.39 9.71 12.05
CA MET A 47 20.74 9.25 13.40
C MET A 47 19.51 8.90 14.25
N GLN A 48 18.37 9.56 14.00
CA GLN A 48 17.11 9.22 14.67
C GLN A 48 16.64 7.82 14.25
N ASP A 49 16.64 7.51 12.96
CA ASP A 49 16.27 6.19 12.44
C ASP A 49 17.23 5.10 12.97
N ASN A 50 18.54 5.37 12.99
CA ASN A 50 19.50 4.43 13.57
C ASN A 50 19.26 4.19 15.07
N SER A 51 18.88 5.23 15.81
CA SER A 51 18.55 5.13 17.24
C SER A 51 17.26 4.34 17.48
N LEU A 52 16.28 4.46 16.59
CA LEU A 52 15.06 3.67 16.62
C LEU A 52 15.34 2.20 16.30
N HIS A 53 16.17 1.90 15.29
CA HIS A 53 16.64 0.54 15.05
C HIS A 53 17.30 -0.06 16.29
N LEU A 54 18.22 0.68 16.92
CA LEU A 54 18.88 0.24 18.15
C LEU A 54 17.88 0.01 19.29
N SER A 55 16.83 0.85 19.40
CA SER A 55 15.77 0.68 20.39
C SER A 55 14.99 -0.61 20.16
N ILE A 56 14.64 -0.94 18.91
CA ILE A 56 13.98 -2.20 18.57
C ILE A 56 14.86 -3.39 18.96
N THR A 57 16.11 -3.40 18.51
CA THR A 57 17.04 -4.50 18.75
C THR A 57 17.33 -4.68 20.25
N ASN A 58 17.54 -3.59 20.99
CA ASN A 58 17.76 -3.66 22.44
C ASN A 58 16.53 -4.17 23.19
N SER A 59 15.33 -3.72 22.81
CA SER A 59 14.07 -4.19 23.41
C SER A 59 13.85 -5.68 23.14
N PHE A 60 14.19 -6.15 21.94
CA PHE A 60 14.13 -7.58 21.61
C PHE A 60 15.19 -8.39 22.38
N ASN A 61 16.43 -7.89 22.48
CA ASN A 61 17.51 -8.55 23.23
C ASN A 61 17.28 -8.57 24.74
N GLN A 62 16.52 -7.60 25.27
CA GLN A 62 16.09 -7.61 26.67
C GLN A 62 15.27 -8.86 27.01
N LEU A 63 14.56 -9.45 26.04
CA LEU A 63 13.88 -10.73 26.22
C LEU A 63 14.87 -11.86 26.51
N GLY A 64 15.99 -11.89 25.79
CA GLY A 64 17.08 -12.84 26.03
C GLY A 64 17.72 -12.65 27.41
N TYR A 65 17.89 -11.40 27.85
CA TYR A 65 18.35 -11.10 29.20
C TYR A 65 17.37 -11.62 30.26
N LEU A 66 16.07 -11.34 30.13
CA LEU A 66 15.04 -11.85 31.05
C LEU A 66 15.04 -13.37 31.14
N VAL A 67 15.18 -14.08 30.02
CA VAL A 67 15.33 -15.54 29.99
C VAL A 67 16.57 -15.98 30.76
N SER A 68 17.71 -15.31 30.59
CA SER A 68 18.98 -15.67 31.26
C SER A 68 18.92 -15.56 32.80
N ILE A 69 18.07 -14.67 33.33
CA ILE A 69 17.88 -14.48 34.78
C ILE A 69 16.65 -15.21 35.31
N GLY A 70 16.07 -16.14 34.54
CA GLY A 70 14.94 -16.98 34.96
C GLY A 70 13.56 -16.29 34.91
N LYS A 71 13.45 -15.10 34.31
CA LYS A 71 12.19 -14.35 34.14
C LYS A 71 11.48 -14.65 32.82
N GLU A 72 11.47 -15.91 32.41
CA GLU A 72 10.90 -16.33 31.11
C GLU A 72 9.41 -15.98 30.95
N LYS A 73 8.62 -16.02 32.04
CA LYS A 73 7.20 -15.65 32.00
C LYS A 73 6.98 -14.18 31.62
N GLU A 74 7.85 -13.29 32.10
CA GLU A 74 7.80 -11.85 31.79
C GLU A 74 8.21 -11.62 30.33
N ALA A 75 9.30 -12.25 29.89
CA ALA A 75 9.72 -12.21 28.49
C ALA A 75 8.62 -12.72 27.54
N LEU A 76 7.91 -13.79 27.94
CA LEU A 76 6.82 -14.36 27.17
C LEU A 76 5.62 -13.41 27.06
N ASP A 77 5.26 -12.70 28.13
CA ASP A 77 4.21 -11.70 28.09
C ASP A 77 4.56 -10.55 27.12
N ILE A 78 5.78 -10.03 27.23
CA ILE A 78 6.25 -8.93 26.37
C ILE A 78 6.23 -9.33 24.89
N ILE A 79 6.79 -10.47 24.50
CA ILE A 79 6.82 -10.86 23.08
C ILE A 79 5.43 -11.13 22.51
N ILE A 80 4.50 -11.67 23.31
CA ILE A 80 3.11 -11.86 22.87
C ILE A 80 2.42 -10.51 22.66
N ARG A 81 2.61 -9.55 23.60
CA ARG A 81 2.03 -8.20 23.48
C ARG A 81 2.62 -7.41 22.31
N ALA A 82 3.91 -7.57 22.04
CA ALA A 82 4.60 -6.92 20.92
C ALA A 82 4.23 -7.50 19.55
N SER A 83 3.63 -8.69 19.50
CA SER A 83 3.46 -9.42 18.25
C SER A 83 2.39 -8.89 17.29
N GLU A 84 1.62 -7.87 17.68
CA GLU A 84 0.51 -7.32 16.88
C GLU A 84 0.38 -5.81 17.14
N CYS A 85 0.31 -4.99 16.10
CA CYS A 85 0.13 -3.54 16.20
C CYS A 85 -1.00 -3.07 15.25
N ASP A 86 -2.25 -3.31 15.63
CA ASP A 86 -3.41 -2.97 14.79
C ASP A 86 -3.48 -1.47 14.41
N GLU A 87 -2.96 -0.59 15.27
CA GLU A 87 -3.03 0.86 15.07
C GLU A 87 -2.30 1.34 13.81
N VAL A 88 -1.25 0.63 13.35
CA VAL A 88 -0.49 1.03 12.15
C VAL A 88 -1.16 0.63 10.84
N GLY A 89 -2.04 -0.38 10.83
CA GLY A 89 -2.78 -0.82 9.65
C GLY A 89 -1.90 -1.29 8.47
N LEU A 90 -0.87 -2.08 8.78
CA LEU A 90 0.07 -2.66 7.83
C LEU A 90 -0.10 -4.18 7.81
N GLY A 91 -0.07 -4.81 6.64
CA GLY A 91 -0.31 -6.24 6.50
C GLY A 91 -1.32 -6.58 5.40
N ASN A 92 -2.00 -7.72 5.55
CA ASN A 92 -2.99 -8.19 4.56
C ASN A 92 -4.40 -8.34 5.17
N SER A 93 -4.66 -7.79 6.36
CA SER A 93 -5.98 -7.90 6.97
C SER A 93 -7.02 -7.09 6.21
N LYS A 94 -8.16 -7.71 5.94
CA LYS A 94 -9.34 -7.04 5.36
C LYS A 94 -10.15 -6.26 6.40
N THR A 95 -9.75 -6.30 7.66
CA THR A 95 -10.50 -5.71 8.79
C THR A 95 -9.62 -4.91 9.75
N LYS A 96 -8.35 -4.64 9.39
CA LYS A 96 -7.34 -3.96 10.22
C LYS A 96 -7.11 -4.58 11.60
N ALA A 97 -7.44 -5.85 11.75
CA ALA A 97 -7.28 -6.59 12.98
C ALA A 97 -6.50 -7.86 12.66
N GLY A 98 -5.35 -8.03 13.31
CA GLY A 98 -4.62 -9.28 13.28
C GLY A 98 -4.86 -10.11 14.53
N LYS A 99 -3.93 -11.03 14.79
CA LYS A 99 -4.01 -11.94 15.93
C LYS A 99 -2.65 -12.03 16.54
N ARG A 100 -2.50 -11.68 17.81
CA ARG A 100 -1.26 -11.93 18.56
C ARG A 100 -0.81 -13.38 18.46
N MET A 101 0.51 -13.58 18.55
CA MET A 101 1.07 -14.92 18.57
C MET A 101 0.68 -15.71 19.81
N GLY A 102 0.58 -17.03 19.67
CA GLY A 102 0.34 -17.94 20.78
C GLY A 102 1.59 -18.19 21.62
N LYS A 103 1.39 -18.63 22.86
CA LYS A 103 2.45 -18.98 23.83
C LYS A 103 3.51 -19.92 23.25
N ASN A 104 3.11 -20.93 22.49
CA ASN A 104 4.04 -21.90 21.90
C ASN A 104 5.03 -21.26 20.92
N LEU A 105 4.58 -20.27 20.13
CA LEU A 105 5.49 -19.55 19.23
C LEU A 105 6.41 -18.62 20.02
N GLY A 106 5.87 -17.90 21.01
CA GLY A 106 6.67 -17.06 21.91
C GLY A 106 7.80 -17.84 22.59
N LEU A 107 7.50 -19.02 23.16
CA LEU A 107 8.51 -19.90 23.77
C LEU A 107 9.56 -20.38 22.76
N LYS A 108 9.17 -20.70 21.52
CA LYS A 108 10.13 -21.07 20.46
C LYS A 108 11.10 -19.93 20.13
N ILE A 109 10.62 -18.69 20.12
CA ILE A 109 11.44 -17.49 19.92
C ILE A 109 12.42 -17.31 21.08
N LEU A 110 11.90 -17.30 22.32
CA LEU A 110 12.72 -17.14 23.52
C LEU A 110 13.80 -18.23 23.65
N ASN A 111 13.47 -19.46 23.28
CA ASN A 111 14.41 -20.57 23.30
C ASN A 111 15.62 -20.35 22.37
N GLN A 112 15.54 -19.48 21.35
CA GLN A 112 16.70 -19.19 20.49
C GLN A 112 17.85 -18.56 21.28
N PHE A 113 17.55 -17.71 22.26
CA PHE A 113 18.56 -17.14 23.18
C PHE A 113 19.21 -18.21 24.08
N ASN A 114 18.60 -19.38 24.23
CA ASN A 114 19.17 -20.50 24.95
C ASN A 114 19.92 -21.46 24.04
N SER A 115 19.36 -21.80 22.89
CA SER A 115 19.92 -22.83 22.02
C SER A 115 21.09 -22.34 21.17
N ILE A 116 21.22 -21.03 20.92
CA ILE A 116 22.27 -20.47 20.06
C ILE A 116 23.28 -19.70 20.91
N PRO A 117 24.53 -20.18 21.07
CA PRO A 117 25.54 -19.56 21.94
C PRO A 117 25.84 -18.09 21.63
N GLN A 118 25.85 -17.73 20.34
CA GLN A 118 26.10 -16.37 19.87
C GLN A 118 25.00 -15.42 20.34
N LEU A 119 23.72 -15.82 20.20
CA LEU A 119 22.58 -15.03 20.66
C LEU A 119 22.51 -14.94 22.18
N ARG A 120 22.84 -16.01 22.89
CA ARG A 120 22.94 -15.99 24.36
C ARG A 120 23.92 -14.95 24.85
N LYS A 121 25.06 -14.83 24.16
CA LYS A 121 26.17 -13.96 24.57
C LYS A 121 25.97 -12.50 24.13
N ASN A 122 25.54 -12.29 22.89
CA ASN A 122 25.59 -10.98 22.23
C ASN A 122 24.20 -10.46 21.82
N GLY A 123 23.15 -11.29 21.86
CA GLY A 123 21.85 -10.96 21.26
C GLY A 123 21.90 -10.86 19.73
N PHE A 124 20.83 -10.33 19.16
CA PHE A 124 20.71 -9.99 17.75
C PHE A 124 21.33 -8.61 17.46
N ILE A 125 21.86 -8.43 16.25
CA ILE A 125 22.15 -7.11 15.67
C ILE A 125 20.96 -6.66 14.81
N HIS A 126 20.49 -7.57 13.96
CA HIS A 126 19.26 -7.45 13.16
C HIS A 126 18.27 -8.49 13.67
N PHE A 127 17.24 -8.08 14.42
CA PHE A 127 16.33 -9.05 15.03
C PHE A 127 15.46 -9.77 14.00
N GLU A 128 15.27 -9.18 12.82
CA GLU A 128 14.55 -9.76 11.69
C GLU A 128 15.16 -11.08 11.18
N GLU A 129 16.41 -11.39 11.55
CA GLU A 129 17.04 -12.71 11.39
C GLU A 129 16.25 -13.85 12.04
N ILE A 130 15.42 -13.56 13.04
CA ILE A 130 14.58 -14.57 13.70
C ILE A 130 13.66 -15.31 12.71
N GLN A 131 13.30 -14.68 11.57
CA GLN A 131 12.58 -15.33 10.45
C GLN A 131 13.35 -16.51 9.84
N LEU A 132 14.69 -16.50 9.95
CA LEU A 132 15.59 -17.56 9.48
C LEU A 132 15.81 -18.64 10.54
N LEU A 133 15.24 -18.47 11.74
CA LEU A 133 15.46 -19.36 12.89
C LEU A 133 14.15 -19.94 13.44
N VAL A 134 13.00 -19.33 13.19
CA VAL A 134 11.72 -19.73 13.79
C VAL A 134 10.65 -19.89 12.73
N ASP A 135 9.97 -21.04 12.74
CA ASP A 135 8.86 -21.29 11.83
C ASP A 135 7.60 -20.52 12.26
N ASN A 136 6.74 -20.18 11.30
CA ASN A 136 5.56 -19.32 11.46
C ASN A 136 5.88 -17.92 12.03
N PHE A 137 7.11 -17.45 11.80
CA PHE A 137 7.52 -16.08 12.02
C PHE A 137 7.89 -15.46 10.66
N SER A 138 7.25 -14.36 10.28
CA SER A 138 7.38 -13.74 8.96
C SER A 138 7.37 -12.22 9.06
N LYS A 139 7.46 -11.55 7.91
CA LYS A 139 7.45 -10.10 7.74
C LYS A 139 6.40 -9.33 8.54
N ASP A 140 5.22 -9.93 8.72
CA ASP A 140 4.11 -9.39 9.50
C ASP A 140 4.53 -9.18 10.96
N ARG A 141 5.03 -10.23 11.60
CA ARG A 141 5.53 -10.20 12.98
C ARG A 141 6.76 -9.33 13.14
N VAL A 142 7.66 -9.31 12.16
CA VAL A 142 8.80 -8.38 12.19
C VAL A 142 8.29 -6.94 12.27
N SER A 143 7.37 -6.58 11.37
CA SER A 143 6.79 -5.24 11.30
C SER A 143 6.06 -4.89 12.60
N ASP A 144 5.18 -5.77 13.10
CA ASP A 144 4.41 -5.51 14.31
C ASP A 144 5.28 -5.34 15.56
N ILE A 145 6.30 -6.19 15.71
CA ILE A 145 7.22 -6.12 16.84
C ILE A 145 8.06 -4.85 16.76
N ALA A 146 8.57 -4.52 15.57
CA ALA A 146 9.29 -3.27 15.34
C ALA A 146 8.40 -2.07 15.71
N CYS A 147 7.18 -1.99 15.16
CA CYS A 147 6.21 -0.94 15.42
C CYS A 147 5.89 -0.80 16.90
N ASN A 148 5.59 -1.90 17.61
CA ASN A 148 5.30 -1.86 19.05
C ASN A 148 6.48 -1.30 19.86
N PHE A 149 7.71 -1.72 19.57
CA PHE A 149 8.88 -1.24 20.32
C PHE A 149 9.26 0.22 20.05
N ILE A 150 8.82 0.80 18.92
CA ILE A 150 8.98 2.23 18.63
C ILE A 150 7.66 2.99 18.65
N GLN A 151 6.60 2.40 19.22
CA GLN A 151 5.25 2.95 19.08
C GLN A 151 5.14 4.36 19.70
N SER A 152 5.85 4.63 20.80
CA SER A 152 5.92 5.97 21.40
C SER A 152 6.47 7.02 20.42
N PHE A 153 7.52 6.69 19.65
CA PHE A 153 7.99 7.57 18.58
C PHE A 153 6.94 7.74 17.48
N LEU A 154 6.27 6.65 17.07
CA LEU A 154 5.24 6.72 16.04
C LEU A 154 4.03 7.54 16.47
N VAL A 155 3.69 7.57 17.76
CA VAL A 155 2.65 8.46 18.33
C VAL A 155 3.04 9.91 18.14
N ASP A 156 4.25 10.31 18.54
CA ASP A 156 4.74 11.68 18.36
C ASP A 156 4.78 12.07 16.88
N TYR A 157 5.33 11.20 16.03
CA TYR A 157 5.35 11.37 14.59
C TYR A 157 3.94 11.55 14.02
N THR A 158 2.98 10.75 14.49
CA THR A 158 1.58 10.84 14.04
C THR A 158 0.96 12.17 14.41
N ILE A 159 1.18 12.64 15.65
CA ILE A 159 0.68 13.94 16.12
C ILE A 159 1.27 15.06 15.26
N GLU A 160 2.58 15.04 15.02
CA GLU A 160 3.28 16.04 14.21
C GLU A 160 2.70 16.09 12.77
N GLN A 161 2.58 14.93 12.11
CA GLN A 161 2.05 14.86 10.75
C GLN A 161 0.57 15.25 10.70
N SER A 162 -0.23 14.85 11.69
CA SER A 162 -1.63 15.23 11.76
C SER A 162 -1.81 16.75 11.90
N VAL A 163 -1.03 17.40 12.77
CA VAL A 163 -1.04 18.87 12.90
C VAL A 163 -0.60 19.53 11.60
N LYS A 164 0.48 19.04 10.97
CA LYS A 164 1.04 19.59 9.73
C LYS A 164 0.03 19.57 8.57
N TYR A 165 -0.73 18.49 8.42
CA TYR A 165 -1.67 18.32 7.30
C TYR A 165 -3.14 18.57 7.68
N GLY A 166 -3.41 19.03 8.90
CA GLY A 166 -4.77 19.32 9.38
C GLY A 166 -5.66 18.08 9.54
N ILE A 167 -5.07 16.92 9.83
CA ILE A 167 -5.82 15.69 10.14
C ILE A 167 -6.35 15.80 11.58
N PRO A 168 -7.67 15.69 11.80
CA PRO A 168 -8.24 15.76 13.15
C PRO A 168 -7.71 14.65 14.06
N ILE A 169 -7.45 15.02 15.31
CA ILE A 169 -7.02 14.11 16.37
C ILE A 169 -7.98 14.23 17.56
N GLU A 170 -8.25 13.10 18.22
CA GLU A 170 -9.14 13.02 19.37
C GLU A 170 -8.38 12.39 20.55
N LYS A 171 -8.84 12.66 21.78
CA LYS A 171 -8.26 12.04 22.98
C LYS A 171 -8.53 10.53 22.94
N VAL A 172 -7.47 9.72 23.09
CA VAL A 172 -7.53 8.25 23.09
C VAL A 172 -6.68 7.67 24.21
N VAL A 173 -6.96 6.43 24.56
CA VAL A 173 -6.14 5.63 25.49
C VAL A 173 -5.51 4.48 24.71
N LEU A 174 -4.19 4.50 24.58
CA LEU A 174 -3.43 3.36 24.06
C LEU A 174 -3.21 2.36 25.19
N LYS A 175 -3.65 1.12 25.02
CA LYS A 175 -3.57 0.08 26.07
C LYS A 175 -2.31 -0.78 26.02
N ASN A 176 -1.50 -0.62 24.96
CA ASN A 176 -0.38 -1.49 24.66
C ASN A 176 0.85 -0.71 24.22
N LEU A 177 1.18 0.38 24.94
CA LEU A 177 2.33 1.19 24.61
C LEU A 177 3.59 0.67 25.29
N TYR A 178 4.65 0.42 24.52
CA TYR A 178 5.93 -0.04 25.06
C TYR A 178 6.75 1.12 25.62
N ASN A 179 7.26 0.95 26.85
CA ASN A 179 8.18 1.89 27.48
C ASN A 179 9.59 1.30 27.53
N SER A 180 10.50 1.87 26.73
CA SER A 180 11.90 1.42 26.62
C SER A 180 12.74 1.69 27.87
N LYS A 181 12.30 2.57 28.79
CA LYS A 181 13.01 2.82 30.05
C LYS A 181 12.72 1.74 31.08
N THR A 182 11.47 1.28 31.14
CA THR A 182 11.03 0.24 32.08
C THR A 182 11.06 -1.16 31.46
N ASN A 183 11.18 -1.26 30.14
CA ASN A 183 11.07 -2.48 29.34
C ASN A 183 9.73 -3.20 29.52
N THR A 184 8.65 -2.44 29.74
CA THR A 184 7.30 -2.98 29.98
C THR A 184 6.29 -2.27 29.12
N PHE A 185 5.16 -2.94 28.88
CA PHE A 185 4.02 -2.33 28.20
C PHE A 185 3.02 -1.77 29.22
N GLY A 186 2.52 -0.57 28.97
CA GLY A 186 1.55 0.13 29.81
C GLY A 186 0.42 0.77 29.00
N GLU A 187 -0.35 1.60 29.70
CA GLU A 187 -1.38 2.44 29.11
C GLU A 187 -0.92 3.90 29.09
N GLU A 188 -1.32 4.64 28.05
CA GLU A 188 -1.03 6.07 27.93
C GLU A 188 -2.24 6.80 27.31
N GLU A 189 -2.57 7.96 27.89
CA GLU A 189 -3.54 8.88 27.29
C GLU A 189 -2.82 9.84 26.35
N THR A 190 -3.29 9.95 25.11
CA THR A 190 -2.72 10.84 24.09
C THR A 190 -3.80 11.34 23.13
N HIS A 191 -3.41 12.04 22.05
CA HIS A 191 -4.30 12.48 20.99
C HIS A 191 -3.85 11.89 19.66
N LEU A 192 -4.74 11.14 18.99
CA LEU A 192 -4.43 10.50 17.71
C LEU A 192 -5.60 10.65 16.74
N PRO A 193 -5.34 10.55 15.41
CA PRO A 193 -6.42 10.34 14.48
C PRO A 193 -7.13 9.03 14.80
N ILE A 194 -8.44 9.00 14.61
CA ILE A 194 -9.25 7.81 14.87
C ILE A 194 -9.87 7.28 13.58
N ASN A 195 -10.08 5.98 13.56
CA ASN A 195 -10.93 5.34 12.58
C ASN A 195 -12.38 5.83 12.79
N PRO A 196 -13.02 6.44 11.79
CA PRO A 196 -14.34 7.02 11.95
C PRO A 196 -15.44 5.98 12.22
N ASN A 197 -15.23 4.75 11.75
CA ASN A 197 -16.19 3.65 11.84
C ASN A 197 -16.05 2.89 13.17
N THR A 198 -14.83 2.53 13.54
CA THR A 198 -14.55 1.69 14.72
C THR A 198 -14.17 2.48 15.96
N LYS A 199 -13.85 3.77 15.81
CA LYS A 199 -13.31 4.64 16.87
C LYS A 199 -11.97 4.18 17.45
N THR A 200 -11.27 3.28 16.76
CA THR A 200 -9.92 2.85 17.15
C THR A 200 -8.87 3.88 16.75
N PRO A 201 -7.78 4.05 17.52
CA PRO A 201 -6.70 4.95 17.17
C PRO A 201 -5.97 4.48 15.90
N ILE A 202 -5.42 5.45 15.17
CA ILE A 202 -4.61 5.23 13.97
C ILE A 202 -3.23 5.83 14.23
N ILE A 203 -2.20 5.09 13.89
CA ILE A 203 -0.80 5.51 13.92
C ILE A 203 -0.26 5.56 12.49
N LEU A 204 0.39 6.67 12.14
CA LEU A 204 0.99 6.89 10.82
C LEU A 204 2.42 6.35 10.78
N THR A 205 2.77 5.70 9.68
CA THR A 205 4.10 5.10 9.48
C THR A 205 4.87 5.79 8.35
N PRO A 206 6.14 6.18 8.56
CA PRO A 206 6.98 6.75 7.50
C PRO A 206 7.15 5.81 6.29
N LYS A 207 6.89 6.30 5.08
CA LYS A 207 7.07 5.55 3.82
C LYS A 207 8.48 5.03 3.63
N ARG A 208 9.47 5.77 4.13
CA ARG A 208 10.90 5.45 3.98
C ARG A 208 11.31 4.16 4.70
N TRP A 209 10.44 3.59 5.54
CA TRP A 209 10.67 2.33 6.26
C TRP A 209 9.89 1.15 5.67
N LEU A 210 9.10 1.36 4.62
CA LEU A 210 8.16 0.37 4.14
C LEU A 210 8.75 -0.51 3.03
N LYS A 211 8.48 -1.81 3.12
CA LYS A 211 8.76 -2.81 2.08
C LYS A 211 7.65 -3.84 1.93
N HIS A 212 7.55 -4.49 0.79
CA HIS A 212 6.67 -5.66 0.61
C HIS A 212 7.22 -6.92 1.29
N ILE A 213 8.55 -7.03 1.35
CA ILE A 213 9.30 -8.10 1.98
C ILE A 213 10.55 -7.46 2.62
N PRO A 214 10.84 -7.70 3.91
CA PRO A 214 12.04 -7.19 4.57
C PRO A 214 13.33 -7.55 3.84
N TRP A 215 14.36 -6.71 3.95
CA TRP A 215 15.64 -6.92 3.29
C TRP A 215 16.27 -8.27 3.65
N ILE A 216 16.22 -8.63 4.92
CA ILE A 216 16.59 -9.94 5.45
C ILE A 216 15.32 -10.78 5.54
N ASN A 217 15.24 -11.85 4.74
CA ASN A 217 14.07 -12.72 4.70
C ASN A 217 14.44 -14.14 4.24
N THR A 218 13.56 -15.11 4.51
CA THR A 218 13.80 -16.53 4.24
C THR A 218 13.94 -16.84 2.75
N ASP A 219 13.16 -16.21 1.88
CA ASP A 219 13.17 -16.49 0.44
C ASP A 219 14.48 -16.01 -0.21
N ASP A 220 14.94 -14.81 0.12
CA ASP A 220 16.23 -14.30 -0.34
C ASP A 220 17.39 -15.10 0.25
N TYR A 221 17.36 -15.42 1.55
CA TYR A 221 18.38 -16.27 2.17
C TYR A 221 18.51 -17.61 1.43
N PHE A 222 17.38 -18.27 1.16
CA PHE A 222 17.38 -19.56 0.48
C PHE A 222 17.95 -19.46 -0.94
N ASN A 223 17.38 -18.56 -1.76
CA ASN A 223 17.71 -18.49 -3.19
C ASN A 223 19.07 -17.83 -3.46
N SER A 224 19.38 -16.76 -2.74
CA SER A 224 20.55 -15.93 -3.02
C SER A 224 21.79 -16.41 -2.28
N TYR A 225 21.64 -17.15 -1.18
CA TYR A 225 22.76 -17.57 -0.34
C TYR A 225 22.85 -19.08 -0.13
N TYR A 226 21.82 -19.73 0.41
CA TYR A 226 21.87 -21.16 0.74
C TYR A 226 22.09 -22.04 -0.49
N VAL A 227 21.28 -21.86 -1.54
CA VAL A 227 21.38 -22.63 -2.79
C VAL A 227 22.74 -22.44 -3.48
N LYS A 228 23.33 -21.25 -3.39
CA LYS A 228 24.58 -20.93 -4.09
C LYS A 228 25.85 -21.35 -3.36
N ASN A 229 25.81 -21.35 -2.02
CA ASN A 229 27.02 -21.51 -1.22
C ASN A 229 27.03 -22.79 -0.37
N ILE A 230 25.86 -23.38 -0.09
CA ILE A 230 25.72 -24.49 0.87
C ILE A 230 25.25 -25.78 0.17
N LEU A 231 24.22 -25.68 -0.69
CA LEU A 231 23.67 -26.84 -1.39
C LEU A 231 24.70 -27.40 -2.40
N LYS A 232 24.97 -28.71 -2.33
CA LYS A 232 25.88 -29.38 -3.27
C LYS A 232 25.10 -30.05 -4.40
N ASP A 233 25.78 -30.29 -5.52
CA ASP A 233 25.19 -31.01 -6.65
C ASP A 233 24.75 -32.41 -6.22
N GLY A 234 23.45 -32.70 -6.39
CA GLY A 234 22.83 -33.97 -6.01
C GLY A 234 22.11 -33.98 -4.66
N ASP A 235 22.25 -32.93 -3.84
CA ASP A 235 21.49 -32.80 -2.60
C ASP A 235 20.00 -32.49 -2.87
N GLU A 236 19.11 -33.06 -2.06
CA GLU A 236 17.70 -32.65 -2.07
C GLU A 236 17.52 -31.26 -1.46
N PHE A 237 16.65 -30.45 -2.06
CA PHE A 237 16.28 -29.16 -1.47
C PHE A 237 15.63 -29.38 -0.08
N PRO A 238 16.14 -28.71 0.98
CA PRO A 238 15.55 -28.85 2.29
C PRO A 238 14.15 -28.23 2.29
N ASP A 239 13.21 -28.89 2.96
CA ASP A 239 11.98 -28.21 3.37
C ASP A 239 12.29 -27.09 4.37
N LYS A 240 11.30 -26.23 4.61
CA LYS A 240 11.47 -25.08 5.50
C LYS A 240 11.91 -25.48 6.92
N ILE A 241 11.41 -26.58 7.47
CA ILE A 241 11.75 -27.02 8.83
C ILE A 241 13.21 -27.48 8.89
N LYS A 242 13.66 -28.24 7.89
CA LYS A 242 15.06 -28.66 7.74
C LYS A 242 15.99 -27.46 7.60
N LEU A 243 15.62 -26.48 6.77
CA LEU A 243 16.41 -25.24 6.60
C LEU A 243 16.56 -24.47 7.92
N LEU A 244 15.47 -24.29 8.67
CA LEU A 244 15.53 -23.60 9.96
C LEU A 244 16.33 -24.38 11.02
N ASN A 245 16.25 -25.72 11.03
CA ASN A 245 17.09 -26.56 11.88
C ASN A 245 18.58 -26.38 11.55
N PHE A 246 18.91 -26.42 10.26
CA PHE A 246 20.26 -26.19 9.77
C PHE A 246 20.79 -24.82 10.21
N ASN A 247 19.99 -23.76 10.03
CA ASN A 247 20.35 -22.39 10.42
C ASN A 247 20.63 -22.27 11.92
N ARG A 248 19.82 -22.93 12.77
CA ARG A 248 20.04 -22.92 14.24
C ARG A 248 21.34 -23.63 14.65
N GLN A 249 21.70 -24.70 13.94
CA GLN A 249 22.94 -25.46 14.18
C GLN A 249 24.18 -24.76 13.61
N ASN A 250 24.02 -23.95 12.58
CA ASN A 250 25.09 -23.27 11.85
C ASN A 250 24.81 -21.76 11.77
N TYR A 251 24.63 -21.13 12.94
CA TYR A 251 24.20 -19.73 13.00
C TYR A 251 25.24 -18.75 12.44
N ASP A 252 26.52 -19.13 12.41
CA ASP A 252 27.58 -18.42 11.71
C ASP A 252 27.30 -18.23 10.20
N ILE A 253 26.61 -19.18 9.57
CA ILE A 253 26.17 -19.08 8.18
C ILE A 253 25.10 -17.99 8.01
N VAL A 254 24.18 -17.87 8.96
CA VAL A 254 23.19 -16.78 8.99
C VAL A 254 23.90 -15.44 9.16
N GLN A 255 24.87 -15.34 10.07
CA GLN A 255 25.66 -14.13 10.27
C GLN A 255 26.45 -13.73 9.01
N ALA A 256 27.02 -14.70 8.30
CA ALA A 256 27.72 -14.45 7.04
C ALA A 256 26.79 -13.90 5.95
N TYR A 257 25.57 -14.44 5.84
CA TYR A 257 24.52 -13.88 4.98
C TYR A 257 24.18 -12.44 5.38
N THR A 258 23.92 -12.18 6.66
CA THR A 258 23.59 -10.82 7.13
C THR A 258 24.71 -9.83 6.85
N ALA A 259 25.98 -10.21 7.08
CA ALA A 259 27.13 -9.35 6.77
C ALA A 259 27.24 -9.01 5.27
N ILE A 260 26.82 -9.91 4.37
CA ILE A 260 26.71 -9.60 2.93
C ILE A 260 25.59 -8.60 2.68
N LYS A 261 24.43 -8.77 3.33
CA LYS A 261 23.28 -7.87 3.22
C LYS A 261 23.61 -6.46 3.72
N GLU A 262 24.39 -6.34 4.79
CA GLU A 262 24.98 -5.08 5.26
C GLU A 262 25.88 -4.45 4.21
N LYS A 263 26.81 -5.19 3.62
CA LYS A 263 27.69 -4.66 2.55
C LYS A 263 26.92 -4.20 1.31
N GLN A 264 25.75 -4.78 1.06
CA GLN A 264 24.88 -4.48 -0.06
C GLN A 264 23.76 -3.49 0.28
N PHE A 265 23.85 -2.78 1.42
CA PHE A 265 22.78 -1.90 1.90
C PHE A 265 22.35 -0.82 0.89
N GLU A 266 23.24 -0.40 0.00
CA GLU A 266 22.94 0.59 -1.05
C GLU A 266 21.79 0.13 -1.96
N ASN A 267 21.65 -1.18 -2.16
CA ASN A 267 20.59 -1.81 -2.95
C ASN A 267 19.28 -1.94 -2.17
N CYS A 268 19.30 -1.81 -0.85
CA CYS A 268 18.11 -1.81 -0.02
C CYS A 268 17.39 -0.47 -0.15
N LYS A 269 16.29 -0.44 -0.90
CA LYS A 269 15.40 0.72 -1.05
C LYS A 269 14.04 0.41 -0.41
N ASN A 270 13.34 1.46 0.03
CA ASN A 270 11.94 1.34 0.40
C ASN A 270 11.09 1.08 -0.85
N ASP A 271 10.00 0.35 -0.67
CA ASP A 271 9.06 0.09 -1.75
C ASP A 271 7.99 1.19 -1.76
N PRO A 272 7.66 1.77 -2.93
CA PRO A 272 6.59 2.74 -3.01
C PRO A 272 5.23 2.04 -2.85
N LEU A 273 4.20 2.77 -2.41
CA LEU A 273 2.84 2.24 -2.32
C LEU A 273 2.26 1.87 -3.71
N PHE A 274 2.73 2.54 -4.77
CA PHE A 274 2.34 2.29 -6.14
C PHE A 274 3.54 2.44 -7.09
N ILE A 275 3.61 1.59 -8.12
CA ILE A 275 4.65 1.66 -9.16
C ILE A 275 3.95 1.77 -10.51
N GLN A 276 4.24 2.84 -11.26
CA GLN A 276 3.84 2.93 -12.65
C GLN A 276 4.51 1.84 -13.49
N ILE A 277 3.79 1.24 -14.44
CA ILE A 277 4.39 0.29 -15.36
C ILE A 277 5.51 0.95 -16.20
N PRO A 278 6.54 0.19 -16.62
CA PRO A 278 7.57 0.72 -17.53
C PRO A 278 6.98 1.26 -18.84
N ILE A 279 7.60 2.29 -19.41
CA ILE A 279 7.19 2.90 -20.70
C ILE A 279 7.04 1.84 -21.80
N THR A 280 7.94 0.85 -21.85
CA THR A 280 7.87 -0.27 -22.81
C THR A 280 6.63 -1.14 -22.61
N SER A 281 6.21 -1.35 -21.36
CA SER A 281 4.97 -2.05 -21.02
C SER A 281 3.76 -1.24 -21.44
N ALA A 282 3.74 0.07 -21.14
CA ALA A 282 2.66 0.98 -21.56
C ALA A 282 2.47 0.97 -23.09
N LYS A 283 3.56 1.09 -23.87
CA LYS A 283 3.55 0.97 -25.34
C LYS A 283 2.99 -0.35 -25.83
N ARG A 284 3.42 -1.46 -25.22
CA ARG A 284 2.93 -2.80 -25.57
C ARG A 284 1.43 -2.90 -25.32
N LYS A 285 0.95 -2.41 -24.18
CA LYS A 285 -0.48 -2.44 -23.82
C LYS A 285 -1.33 -1.62 -24.78
N ILE A 286 -0.95 -0.38 -25.10
CA ILE A 286 -1.74 0.42 -26.04
C ILE A 286 -1.73 -0.17 -27.46
N SER A 287 -0.60 -0.79 -27.88
CA SER A 287 -0.54 -1.52 -29.14
C SER A 287 -1.45 -2.75 -29.14
N THR A 288 -1.53 -3.47 -28.02
CA THR A 288 -2.43 -4.63 -27.88
C THR A 288 -3.89 -4.18 -27.88
N ILE A 289 -4.24 -3.15 -27.09
CA ILE A 289 -5.58 -2.53 -27.06
C ILE A 289 -6.03 -2.20 -28.49
N SER A 290 -5.20 -1.46 -29.24
CA SER A 290 -5.51 -1.05 -30.62
C SER A 290 -5.80 -2.22 -31.58
N LYS A 291 -5.25 -3.42 -31.31
CA LYS A 291 -5.42 -4.62 -32.14
C LYS A 291 -6.60 -5.50 -31.69
N LEU A 292 -7.14 -5.29 -30.49
CA LEU A 292 -8.27 -6.08 -30.00
C LEU A 292 -9.54 -5.75 -30.80
N PRO A 293 -10.35 -6.76 -31.17
CA PRO A 293 -11.65 -6.51 -31.76
C PRO A 293 -12.59 -5.85 -30.74
N THR A 294 -13.51 -5.02 -31.23
CA THR A 294 -14.59 -4.46 -30.41
C THR A 294 -15.63 -5.53 -30.07
N GLY A 295 -16.29 -5.41 -28.91
CA GLY A 295 -17.30 -6.37 -28.47
C GLY A 295 -16.73 -7.47 -27.58
N LYS A 296 -17.45 -8.59 -27.48
CA LYS A 296 -17.14 -9.68 -26.54
C LYS A 296 -16.48 -10.91 -27.17
N THR A 297 -16.28 -10.90 -28.49
CA THR A 297 -15.65 -12.01 -29.22
C THR A 297 -14.28 -12.32 -28.61
N ASP A 298 -13.98 -13.59 -28.38
CA ASP A 298 -12.71 -14.08 -27.80
C ASP A 298 -12.28 -13.40 -26.49
N ASN A 299 -13.26 -13.01 -25.67
CA ASN A 299 -13.07 -12.26 -24.43
C ASN A 299 -12.33 -10.93 -24.63
N ALA A 300 -12.51 -10.29 -25.79
CA ALA A 300 -11.83 -9.04 -26.12
C ALA A 300 -12.24 -7.88 -25.20
N ASP A 301 -13.47 -7.87 -24.70
CA ASP A 301 -13.94 -6.91 -23.68
C ASP A 301 -13.13 -7.04 -22.38
N ARG A 302 -12.99 -8.26 -21.86
CA ARG A 302 -12.21 -8.51 -20.64
C ARG A 302 -10.73 -8.18 -20.84
N LYS A 303 -10.14 -8.61 -21.96
CA LYS A 303 -8.74 -8.27 -22.28
C LYS A 303 -8.54 -6.76 -22.39
N PHE A 304 -9.48 -6.05 -23.00
CA PHE A 304 -9.46 -4.59 -23.09
C PHE A 304 -9.46 -3.97 -21.69
N GLU A 305 -10.37 -4.40 -20.82
CA GLU A 305 -10.47 -3.90 -19.45
C GLU A 305 -9.18 -4.15 -18.66
N ASP A 306 -8.64 -5.37 -18.69
CA ASP A 306 -7.41 -5.74 -17.98
C ASP A 306 -6.21 -4.86 -18.44
N TYR A 307 -6.07 -4.65 -19.76
CA TYR A 307 -4.99 -3.82 -20.30
C TYR A 307 -5.21 -2.32 -20.07
N ALA A 308 -6.45 -1.84 -20.20
CA ALA A 308 -6.80 -0.44 -19.98
C ALA A 308 -6.68 -0.06 -18.50
N CYS A 309 -7.07 -0.94 -17.57
CA CYS A 309 -6.86 -0.78 -16.13
C CYS A 309 -5.39 -0.54 -15.82
N GLN A 310 -4.51 -1.48 -16.18
CA GLN A 310 -3.06 -1.37 -15.90
C GLN A 310 -2.43 -0.15 -16.57
N LEU A 311 -2.90 0.21 -17.77
CA LEU A 311 -2.40 1.36 -18.50
C LEU A 311 -2.84 2.67 -17.82
N LEU A 312 -4.14 2.85 -17.58
CA LEU A 312 -4.69 4.08 -17.03
C LEU A 312 -4.19 4.35 -15.61
N THR A 313 -4.17 3.34 -14.74
CA THR A 313 -3.65 3.48 -13.37
C THR A 313 -2.21 3.99 -13.36
N SER A 314 -1.39 3.53 -14.31
CA SER A 314 -0.03 4.03 -14.47
C SER A 314 0.01 5.44 -15.05
N LEU A 315 -0.79 5.75 -16.08
CA LEU A 315 -0.72 7.03 -16.76
C LEU A 315 -1.21 8.21 -15.92
N VAL A 316 -2.20 8.01 -15.06
CA VAL A 316 -2.78 9.11 -14.26
C VAL A 316 -2.08 9.33 -12.92
N TYR A 317 -1.27 8.36 -12.46
CA TYR A 317 -0.41 8.54 -11.29
C TYR A 317 0.72 9.55 -11.59
N PRO A 318 1.17 10.38 -10.63
CA PRO A 318 0.69 10.49 -9.25
C PRO A 318 -0.49 11.46 -9.06
N HIS A 319 -1.02 12.03 -10.14
CA HIS A 319 -2.08 13.04 -10.05
C HIS A 319 -3.39 12.46 -9.51
N LEU A 320 -3.66 11.19 -9.83
CA LEU A 320 -4.80 10.42 -9.34
C LEU A 320 -4.32 9.11 -8.71
N ASP A 321 -4.67 8.90 -7.44
CA ASP A 321 -4.40 7.66 -6.72
C ASP A 321 -5.48 6.62 -7.05
N PHE A 322 -5.06 5.39 -7.33
CA PHE A 322 -5.99 4.31 -7.68
C PHE A 322 -6.71 3.79 -6.44
N ALA A 323 -8.04 3.90 -6.42
CA ALA A 323 -8.87 3.43 -5.32
C ALA A 323 -9.10 1.93 -5.43
N GLN A 324 -9.65 1.46 -6.54
CA GLN A 324 -9.99 0.05 -6.72
C GLN A 324 -10.31 -0.27 -8.18
N GLU A 325 -10.00 -1.51 -8.58
CA GLU A 325 -10.69 -2.18 -9.69
C GLU A 325 -11.89 -2.94 -9.10
N GLN A 326 -13.13 -2.52 -9.36
CA GLN A 326 -14.27 -3.29 -8.88
C GLN A 326 -14.50 -4.51 -9.79
N SER A 327 -14.10 -5.69 -9.32
CA SER A 327 -14.46 -6.96 -9.94
C SER A 327 -15.64 -7.61 -9.20
N ARG A 328 -16.78 -7.76 -9.89
CA ARG A 328 -18.03 -8.47 -9.54
C ARG A 328 -18.10 -9.21 -8.18
N THR A 329 -19.11 -8.87 -7.37
CA THR A 329 -19.67 -9.76 -6.34
C THR A 329 -20.61 -10.81 -6.95
N GLU A 330 -20.80 -11.94 -6.26
CA GLU A 330 -21.60 -13.13 -6.61
C GLU A 330 -23.10 -12.88 -6.95
N SER A 331 -23.57 -11.64 -6.94
CA SER A 331 -24.99 -11.25 -7.09
C SER A 331 -25.39 -10.74 -8.48
N GLY A 332 -24.56 -10.91 -9.52
CA GLY A 332 -25.00 -10.80 -10.91
C GLY A 332 -25.31 -9.40 -11.47
N VAL A 333 -25.06 -8.32 -10.71
CA VAL A 333 -25.14 -6.95 -11.24
C VAL A 333 -23.75 -6.51 -11.71
N GLN A 334 -23.61 -6.22 -13.00
CA GLN A 334 -22.32 -5.94 -13.66
C GLN A 334 -21.61 -4.71 -13.08
N ILE A 335 -20.34 -4.88 -12.66
CA ILE A 335 -19.47 -3.80 -12.19
C ILE A 335 -18.04 -4.08 -12.68
N ARG A 336 -17.44 -3.13 -13.42
CA ARG A 336 -16.04 -3.11 -13.93
C ARG A 336 -15.56 -1.67 -14.19
N ASP A 337 -15.79 -0.78 -13.23
CA ASP A 337 -15.37 0.63 -13.33
C ASP A 337 -14.05 0.85 -12.58
N LEU A 338 -13.19 1.72 -13.12
CA LEU A 338 -11.97 2.17 -12.44
C LEU A 338 -12.31 3.38 -11.58
N ILE A 339 -11.88 3.36 -10.32
CA ILE A 339 -12.15 4.46 -9.39
C ILE A 339 -10.82 5.07 -8.95
N PHE A 340 -10.76 6.39 -9.01
CA PHE A 340 -9.59 7.18 -8.63
C PHE A 340 -9.95 8.24 -7.60
N TYR A 341 -9.07 8.50 -6.64
CA TYR A 341 -9.23 9.62 -5.71
C TYR A 341 -8.86 10.93 -6.38
N ASN A 342 -9.73 11.93 -6.24
CA ASN A 342 -9.44 13.29 -6.67
C ASN A 342 -8.85 14.10 -5.50
N ASN A 343 -7.52 14.13 -5.43
CA ASN A 343 -6.78 14.86 -4.41
C ASN A 343 -6.49 16.33 -4.80
N LYS A 344 -7.11 16.88 -5.85
CA LYS A 344 -6.91 18.27 -6.31
C LYS A 344 -5.45 18.63 -6.69
N SER A 345 -4.65 17.65 -7.12
CA SER A 345 -3.22 17.78 -7.44
C SER A 345 -2.90 18.67 -8.67
N SER A 346 -3.92 19.15 -9.38
CA SER A 346 -3.78 20.13 -10.48
C SER A 346 -4.99 21.05 -10.53
N ASP A 347 -4.87 22.22 -11.18
CA ASP A 347 -5.98 23.16 -11.34
C ASP A 347 -7.23 22.52 -11.95
N PHE A 348 -7.03 21.61 -12.91
CA PHE A 348 -8.12 20.86 -13.53
C PHE A 348 -8.82 19.94 -12.51
N LEU A 349 -8.05 19.20 -11.73
CA LEU A 349 -8.58 18.28 -10.71
C LEU A 349 -9.30 19.04 -9.58
N LYS A 350 -8.75 20.20 -9.20
CA LYS A 350 -9.40 21.14 -8.27
C LYS A 350 -10.72 21.66 -8.83
N GLU A 351 -10.73 22.12 -10.08
CA GLU A 351 -11.92 22.65 -10.74
C GLU A 351 -13.05 21.62 -10.80
N ILE A 352 -12.76 20.37 -11.19
CA ILE A 352 -13.80 19.33 -11.23
C ILE A 352 -14.24 18.90 -9.82
N TYR A 353 -13.34 18.95 -8.82
CA TYR A 353 -13.71 18.68 -7.44
C TYR A 353 -14.73 19.70 -6.95
N GLU A 354 -14.47 20.99 -7.16
CA GLU A 354 -15.28 22.10 -6.64
C GLU A 354 -16.58 22.26 -7.45
N THR A 355 -16.49 22.21 -8.78
CA THR A 355 -17.64 22.44 -9.68
C THR A 355 -18.61 21.26 -9.68
N TYR A 356 -18.09 20.03 -9.64
CA TYR A 356 -18.92 18.83 -9.75
C TYR A 356 -19.01 18.01 -8.47
N ASN A 357 -18.46 18.49 -7.34
CA ASN A 357 -18.37 17.73 -6.07
C ASN A 357 -17.74 16.34 -6.26
N CYS A 358 -16.76 16.22 -7.16
CA CYS A 358 -16.19 14.95 -7.56
C CYS A 358 -14.98 14.59 -6.68
N LYS A 359 -15.23 13.88 -5.57
CA LYS A 359 -14.18 13.39 -4.67
C LYS A 359 -13.51 12.12 -5.19
N GLN A 360 -14.28 11.28 -5.88
CA GLN A 360 -13.78 10.11 -6.60
C GLN A 360 -14.21 10.19 -8.06
N ILE A 361 -13.27 9.96 -8.99
CA ILE A 361 -13.54 9.90 -10.42
C ILE A 361 -13.81 8.46 -10.80
N VAL A 362 -14.98 8.23 -11.39
CA VAL A 362 -15.35 6.94 -11.99
C VAL A 362 -15.01 6.95 -13.49
N MET A 363 -14.22 5.97 -13.93
CA MET A 363 -13.93 5.72 -15.34
C MET A 363 -14.53 4.38 -15.77
N GLU A 364 -15.55 4.43 -16.62
CA GLU A 364 -16.24 3.26 -17.17
C GLU A 364 -15.58 2.80 -18.46
N LEU A 365 -15.19 1.52 -18.52
CA LEU A 365 -14.51 0.92 -19.67
C LEU A 365 -15.51 0.27 -20.63
N LYS A 366 -15.48 0.64 -21.92
CA LYS A 366 -16.39 0.12 -22.95
C LYS A 366 -15.66 -0.34 -24.21
N ASN A 367 -15.41 -1.65 -24.31
CA ASN A 367 -14.96 -2.28 -25.55
C ASN A 367 -16.12 -2.50 -26.54
N VAL A 368 -16.62 -1.42 -27.14
CA VAL A 368 -17.74 -1.46 -28.10
C VAL A 368 -17.35 -0.77 -29.40
N LYS A 369 -17.99 -1.16 -30.51
CA LYS A 369 -17.76 -0.52 -31.81
C LYS A 369 -18.20 0.95 -31.78
N GLU A 370 -19.31 1.22 -31.12
CA GLU A 370 -19.92 2.53 -31.00
C GLU A 370 -20.51 2.69 -29.59
N VAL A 371 -20.21 3.82 -28.94
CA VAL A 371 -20.85 4.17 -27.66
C VAL A 371 -22.30 4.57 -27.95
N LYS A 372 -23.24 3.97 -27.21
CA LYS A 372 -24.68 4.25 -27.28
C LYS A 372 -25.16 4.99 -26.04
N GLN A 373 -26.37 5.54 -26.11
CA GLN A 373 -27.03 6.24 -25.00
C GLN A 373 -27.14 5.37 -23.72
N GLU A 374 -27.33 4.06 -23.86
CA GLU A 374 -27.38 3.14 -22.71
C GLU A 374 -26.08 3.13 -21.90
N HIS A 375 -24.92 3.30 -22.54
CA HIS A 375 -23.63 3.37 -21.85
C HIS A 375 -23.48 4.67 -21.07
N ILE A 376 -23.99 5.80 -21.61
CA ILE A 376 -24.00 7.08 -20.90
C ILE A 376 -24.91 6.98 -19.67
N LEU A 377 -26.08 6.37 -19.82
CA LEU A 377 -27.01 6.15 -18.72
C LEU A 377 -26.44 5.22 -17.65
N GLN A 378 -25.65 4.22 -18.03
CA GLN A 378 -24.96 3.34 -17.09
C GLN A 378 -24.02 4.15 -16.17
N LEU A 379 -23.11 4.94 -16.75
CA LEU A 379 -22.21 5.79 -15.97
C LEU A 379 -22.98 6.82 -15.13
N ASN A 380 -24.00 7.46 -15.72
CA ASN A 380 -24.82 8.47 -15.06
C ASN A 380 -25.50 8.00 -13.76
N ARG A 381 -25.76 6.68 -13.61
CA ARG A 381 -26.33 6.11 -12.37
C ARG A 381 -25.37 6.20 -11.19
N TYR A 382 -24.06 6.23 -11.44
CA TYR A 382 -23.03 6.40 -10.42
C TYR A 382 -22.79 7.86 -10.06
N LEU A 383 -23.08 8.81 -10.97
CA LEU A 383 -22.83 10.23 -10.78
C LEU A 383 -23.80 10.87 -9.77
N LYS A 384 -23.50 10.66 -8.50
CA LYS A 384 -24.15 11.20 -7.30
C LYS A 384 -23.22 11.01 -6.09
N ASP A 385 -23.58 11.61 -4.95
CA ASP A 385 -22.84 11.47 -3.69
C ASP A 385 -21.32 11.74 -3.87
N GLN A 386 -20.47 10.79 -3.49
CA GLN A 386 -19.00 10.88 -3.52
C GLN A 386 -18.39 11.00 -4.93
N PHE A 387 -19.05 10.43 -5.94
CA PHE A 387 -18.61 10.54 -7.33
C PHE A 387 -18.95 11.91 -7.92
N GLY A 388 -19.84 12.65 -7.26
CA GLY A 388 -20.32 13.93 -7.74
C GLY A 388 -20.98 13.82 -9.12
N ASN A 389 -20.82 14.87 -9.91
CA ASN A 389 -21.43 15.01 -11.23
C ASN A 389 -20.41 14.89 -12.37
N PHE A 390 -19.27 14.25 -12.14
CA PHE A 390 -18.20 14.09 -13.14
C PHE A 390 -17.82 12.61 -13.32
N GLY A 391 -17.72 12.16 -14.57
CA GLY A 391 -17.27 10.81 -14.90
C GLY A 391 -16.64 10.72 -16.28
N ILE A 392 -15.95 9.62 -16.54
CA ILE A 392 -15.24 9.39 -17.80
C ILE A 392 -15.66 8.05 -18.39
N ILE A 393 -15.88 8.00 -19.70
CA ILE A 393 -16.00 6.75 -20.46
C ILE A 393 -14.74 6.56 -21.28
N ILE A 394 -14.13 5.39 -21.18
CA ILE A 394 -13.02 4.96 -22.02
C ILE A 394 -13.58 4.00 -23.06
N THR A 395 -13.39 4.32 -24.34
CA THR A 395 -13.93 3.52 -25.45
C THR A 395 -12.90 3.33 -26.56
N ARG A 396 -13.30 2.64 -27.62
CA ARG A 396 -12.42 2.28 -28.74
C ARG A 396 -12.39 3.33 -29.85
N ASN A 397 -13.53 3.97 -30.09
CA ASN A 397 -13.74 4.85 -31.24
C ASN A 397 -14.38 6.19 -30.83
N PRO A 398 -14.24 7.25 -31.66
CA PRO A 398 -14.91 8.52 -31.44
C PRO A 398 -16.42 8.38 -31.27
N VAL A 399 -16.98 9.25 -30.43
CA VAL A 399 -18.40 9.23 -30.08
C VAL A 399 -19.26 9.79 -31.22
N PRO A 400 -20.38 9.14 -31.56
CA PRO A 400 -21.33 9.68 -32.54
C PRO A 400 -21.90 11.04 -32.12
N LYS A 401 -22.23 11.90 -33.11
CA LYS A 401 -22.83 13.23 -32.87
C LYS A 401 -24.10 13.17 -31.99
N LYS A 402 -24.95 12.14 -32.18
CA LYS A 402 -26.17 11.95 -31.39
C LYS A 402 -25.87 11.74 -29.90
N VAL A 403 -24.84 10.96 -29.59
CA VAL A 403 -24.44 10.67 -28.21
C VAL A 403 -23.72 11.87 -27.60
N THR A 404 -22.91 12.58 -28.39
CA THR A 404 -22.30 13.86 -27.98
C THR A 404 -23.37 14.87 -27.56
N ARG A 405 -24.43 15.03 -28.36
CA ARG A 405 -25.56 15.91 -28.03
C ARG A 405 -26.23 15.50 -26.71
N ASN A 406 -26.50 14.22 -26.51
CA ASN A 406 -27.06 13.70 -25.26
C ASN A 406 -26.18 14.03 -24.03
N ILE A 407 -24.85 13.91 -24.15
CA ILE A 407 -23.93 14.27 -23.06
C ILE A 407 -24.02 15.78 -22.75
N ILE A 408 -24.09 16.64 -23.77
CA ILE A 408 -24.25 18.10 -23.59
C ILE A 408 -25.61 18.43 -22.97
N ASP A 409 -26.68 17.75 -23.39
CA ASP A 409 -28.02 17.91 -22.84
C ASP A 409 -28.05 17.50 -21.34
N LEU A 410 -27.36 16.42 -20.96
CA LEU A 410 -27.21 16.00 -19.55
C LEU A 410 -26.47 17.05 -18.71
N TRP A 411 -25.44 17.67 -19.26
CA TRP A 411 -24.77 18.77 -18.56
C TRP A 411 -25.67 20.01 -18.46
N SER A 412 -26.41 20.35 -19.50
CA SER A 412 -27.29 21.52 -19.50
C SER A 412 -28.44 21.36 -18.51
N ALA A 413 -29.02 20.17 -18.42
CA ALA A 413 -30.16 19.88 -17.55
C ALA A 413 -29.77 19.62 -16.09
N HIS A 414 -28.64 18.95 -15.86
CA HIS A 414 -28.30 18.41 -14.53
C HIS A 414 -26.87 18.74 -14.08
N ARG A 415 -26.12 19.53 -14.84
CA ARG A 415 -24.70 19.85 -14.62
C ARG A 415 -23.84 18.59 -14.44
N LYS A 416 -24.20 17.52 -15.15
CA LYS A 416 -23.43 16.27 -15.21
C LYS A 416 -22.45 16.28 -16.36
N CYS A 417 -21.16 16.34 -16.05
CA CYS A 417 -20.06 16.32 -17.01
C CYS A 417 -19.59 14.88 -17.24
N ILE A 418 -19.81 14.36 -18.45
CA ILE A 418 -19.27 13.05 -18.85
C ILE A 418 -18.28 13.28 -19.98
N LEU A 419 -17.01 12.96 -19.73
CA LEU A 419 -16.00 12.95 -20.78
C LEU A 419 -15.96 11.58 -21.46
N VAL A 420 -15.60 11.56 -22.74
CA VAL A 420 -15.32 10.30 -23.44
C VAL A 420 -13.95 10.38 -24.09
N LEU A 421 -13.11 9.39 -23.77
CA LEU A 421 -11.78 9.21 -24.32
C LEU A 421 -11.76 7.94 -25.16
N ASP A 422 -11.15 8.02 -26.35
CA ASP A 422 -11.00 6.87 -27.24
C ASP A 422 -9.55 6.38 -27.35
N ASP A 423 -9.30 5.37 -28.18
CA ASP A 423 -7.96 4.81 -28.41
C ASP A 423 -6.93 5.88 -28.84
N THR A 424 -7.36 6.97 -29.50
CA THR A 424 -6.45 8.06 -29.91
C THR A 424 -6.01 8.91 -28.71
N ASP A 425 -6.91 9.16 -27.76
CA ASP A 425 -6.60 9.86 -26.52
C ASP A 425 -5.65 9.02 -25.65
N LEU A 426 -5.89 7.71 -25.53
CA LEU A 426 -4.99 6.79 -24.80
C LEU A 426 -3.59 6.72 -25.44
N LYS A 427 -3.50 6.75 -26.78
CA LYS A 427 -2.22 6.85 -27.49
C LYS A 427 -1.50 8.16 -27.17
N MET A 428 -2.22 9.28 -27.18
CA MET A 428 -1.65 10.59 -26.83
C MET A 428 -1.15 10.60 -25.38
N MET A 429 -1.93 10.06 -24.44
CA MET A 429 -1.52 9.91 -23.04
C MET A 429 -0.23 9.07 -22.92
N THR A 430 -0.12 7.98 -23.68
CA THR A 430 1.06 7.11 -23.68
C THR A 430 2.29 7.80 -24.29
N GLN A 431 2.13 8.60 -25.33
CA GLN A 431 3.20 9.41 -25.93
C GLN A 431 3.71 10.48 -24.97
N VAL A 432 2.77 11.16 -24.28
CA VAL A 432 3.11 12.16 -23.27
C VAL A 432 3.87 11.51 -22.11
N PHE A 433 3.41 10.36 -21.63
CA PHE A 433 4.08 9.55 -20.60
C PHE A 433 5.51 9.15 -20.99
N GLU A 434 5.72 8.79 -22.26
CA GLU A 434 7.06 8.50 -22.78
C GLU A 434 7.96 9.74 -22.77
N SER A 435 7.45 10.87 -23.25
CA SER A 435 8.25 12.10 -23.42
C SER A 435 8.69 12.71 -22.09
N LYS A 436 7.93 12.50 -21.01
CA LYS A 436 8.07 13.17 -19.69
C LYS A 436 8.05 14.70 -19.73
N GLN A 437 7.75 15.32 -20.88
CA GLN A 437 7.67 16.79 -21.02
C GLN A 437 6.37 17.36 -20.48
N ARG A 438 5.31 16.55 -20.49
CA ARG A 438 3.96 16.88 -20.01
C ARG A 438 3.41 15.70 -19.22
N ASN A 439 2.34 15.94 -18.47
CA ASN A 439 1.66 14.91 -17.69
C ASN A 439 0.50 14.29 -18.48
N PRO A 440 0.29 12.96 -18.48
CA PRO A 440 -0.84 12.35 -19.21
C PRO A 440 -2.22 12.87 -18.78
N ILE A 441 -2.35 13.36 -17.53
CA ILE A 441 -3.58 14.02 -17.03
C ILE A 441 -3.97 15.25 -17.86
N GLU A 442 -3.01 15.91 -18.53
CA GLU A 442 -3.28 17.05 -19.41
C GLU A 442 -4.13 16.66 -20.63
N VAL A 443 -4.08 15.41 -21.07
CA VAL A 443 -4.97 14.93 -22.14
C VAL A 443 -6.42 14.90 -21.65
N ILE A 444 -6.67 14.48 -20.40
CA ILE A 444 -8.00 14.55 -19.80
C ILE A 444 -8.45 16.02 -19.66
N LYS A 445 -7.56 16.90 -19.20
CA LYS A 445 -7.83 18.35 -19.13
C LYS A 445 -8.18 18.94 -20.51
N LYS A 446 -7.47 18.54 -21.57
CA LYS A 446 -7.78 18.93 -22.95
C LYS A 446 -9.21 18.53 -23.33
N LYS A 447 -9.61 17.28 -23.08
CA LYS A 447 -10.99 16.81 -23.34
C LYS A 447 -12.03 17.58 -22.54
N TYR A 448 -11.71 17.93 -21.30
CA TYR A 448 -12.58 18.76 -20.47
C TYR A 448 -12.77 20.17 -21.05
N ILE A 449 -11.71 20.82 -21.53
CA ILE A 449 -11.78 22.14 -22.17
C ILE A 449 -12.58 22.07 -23.49
N GLU A 450 -12.38 21.02 -24.29
CA GLU A 450 -13.18 20.79 -25.51
C GLU A 450 -14.67 20.64 -25.19
N PHE A 451 -14.98 19.88 -24.14
CA PHE A 451 -16.35 19.65 -23.69
C PHE A 451 -17.03 20.94 -23.19
N THR A 452 -16.37 21.69 -22.31
CA THR A 452 -16.91 22.94 -21.75
C THR A 452 -17.16 23.99 -22.82
N ARG A 453 -16.32 24.08 -23.87
CA ARG A 453 -16.55 24.96 -25.03
C ARG A 453 -17.75 24.56 -25.89
N ALA A 454 -18.11 23.28 -25.89
CA ALA A 454 -19.28 22.78 -26.62
C ALA A 454 -20.58 22.95 -25.84
N CYS A 455 -20.49 23.20 -24.52
CA CYS A 455 -21.65 23.43 -23.67
C CYS A 455 -22.18 24.86 -23.83
N PRO A 456 -23.50 25.06 -23.73
CA PRO A 456 -24.09 26.40 -23.73
C PRO A 456 -23.61 27.19 -22.50
N SER A 457 -23.39 28.49 -22.69
CA SER A 457 -22.94 29.43 -21.64
C SER A 457 -23.92 29.54 -20.48
#